data_AF-A0A0J7YNY7-F1
#
_entry.id   AF-A0A0J7YNY7-F1
#
_cell.length_a   1.000
_cell.length_b   1.000
_cell.length_c   1.000
_cell.angle_alpha   90.00
_cell.angle_beta   90.00
_cell.angle_gamma   90.00
#
_symmetry.space_group_name_H-M   'P 1'
#
loop_
_entity.id
_entity.type
_entity.pdbx_description
1 polymer ?
#
loop_
_entity_poly.entity_id
_entity_poly.type
_entity_poly.pdbx_seq_one_letter_code
_entity_poly.pdbx_strand_id
1 'polypeptide(L)'
;MYSFDDGLSSLIGALERHLKNNIPIQTNLKITRLCPRTLSVETSDGCRDQFDHIFWTGSTRALASVLSPTDDVVQSLRSSLDRVHYA
;
A
#
# COMPACT_ATOMS: atom_id res chain seq x y z
N MET A 1 -9.67 -25.07 18.12
CA MET A 1 -8.70 -24.43 17.20
C MET A 1 -9.26 -24.62 15.81
N TYR A 2 -9.51 -23.54 15.07
CA TYR A 2 -10.02 -23.61 13.70
C TYR A 2 -8.87 -23.39 12.73
N SER A 3 -8.77 -24.22 11.70
CA SER A 3 -7.84 -24.08 10.60
C SER A 3 -8.59 -24.32 9.29
N PHE A 4 -8.16 -23.65 8.22
CA PHE A 4 -8.61 -24.02 6.88
C PHE A 4 -7.96 -25.34 6.49
N ASP A 5 -8.73 -26.27 5.94
CA ASP A 5 -8.24 -27.61 5.55
C ASP A 5 -7.09 -27.55 4.53
N ASP A 6 -7.13 -26.54 3.65
CA ASP A 6 -6.10 -26.27 2.64
C ASP A 6 -5.16 -25.11 3.02
N GLY A 7 -5.20 -24.67 4.28
CA GLY A 7 -4.44 -23.51 4.76
C GLY A 7 -5.03 -22.16 4.32
N LEU A 8 -4.44 -21.08 4.85
CA LEU A 8 -4.92 -19.70 4.66
C LEU A 8 -4.75 -19.21 3.21
N SER A 9 -3.90 -19.86 2.42
CA SER A 9 -3.70 -19.64 0.99
C SER A 9 -4.98 -19.82 0.17
N SER A 10 -5.85 -20.75 0.56
CA SER A 10 -7.11 -20.99 -0.16
C SER A 10 -8.09 -19.83 -0.05
N LEU A 11 -8.07 -19.10 1.07
CA LEU A 11 -8.81 -17.86 1.23
C LEU A 11 -8.28 -16.76 0.30
N ILE A 12 -6.95 -16.61 0.23
CA ILE A 12 -6.29 -15.63 -0.67
C ILE A 12 -6.66 -15.92 -2.12
N GLY A 13 -6.58 -17.19 -2.56
CA GLY A 13 -6.94 -17.58 -3.92
C GLY A 13 -8.43 -17.41 -4.25
N ALA A 14 -9.33 -17.51 -3.26
CA ALA A 14 -10.75 -17.21 -3.45
C ALA A 14 -10.98 -15.69 -3.64
N LEU A 15 -10.31 -14.85 -2.85
CA LEU A 15 -10.39 -13.39 -2.96
C LEU A 15 -9.84 -12.90 -4.31
N GLU A 16 -8.68 -13.41 -4.74
CA GLU A 16 -8.10 -13.06 -6.04
C GLU A 16 -9.03 -13.41 -7.20
N ARG A 17 -9.66 -14.59 -7.18
CA ARG A 17 -10.63 -15.00 -8.22
C ARG A 17 -11.86 -14.09 -8.25
N HIS A 18 -12.35 -13.67 -7.08
CA HIS A 18 -13.49 -12.75 -7.00
C HIS A 18 -13.14 -11.35 -7.54
N LEU A 19 -11.94 -10.86 -7.24
CA LEU A 19 -11.47 -9.53 -7.65
C LEU A 19 -11.10 -9.45 -9.13
N LYS A 20 -10.45 -10.47 -9.70
CA LYS A 20 -10.04 -10.49 -11.12
C LYS A 20 -11.19 -10.25 -12.10
N ASN A 21 -12.41 -10.56 -11.71
CA ASN A 21 -13.59 -10.36 -12.54
C ASN A 21 -14.06 -8.90 -12.58
N ASN A 22 -13.64 -8.05 -11.63
CA ASN A 22 -14.18 -6.71 -11.43
C ASN A 22 -13.13 -5.60 -11.36
N ILE A 23 -11.88 -5.91 -10.96
CA ILE A 23 -10.83 -4.92 -10.72
C ILE A 23 -9.49 -5.47 -11.25
N PRO A 24 -8.78 -4.72 -12.11
CA PRO A 24 -7.45 -5.12 -12.56
C PRO A 24 -6.46 -5.05 -11.39
N ILE A 25 -5.86 -6.19 -11.05
CA ILE A 25 -4.78 -6.27 -10.06
C ILE A 25 -3.45 -6.19 -10.82
N GLN A 26 -2.64 -5.18 -10.49
CA GLN A 26 -1.29 -5.06 -11.03
C GLN A 26 -0.28 -5.59 -10.01
N THR A 27 0.49 -6.61 -10.40
CA THR A 27 1.53 -7.23 -9.56
C THR A 27 2.92 -6.82 -10.02
N ASN A 28 3.94 -7.04 -9.18
CA ASN A 28 5.35 -6.65 -9.45
C ASN A 28 5.57 -5.14 -9.61
N LEU A 29 4.64 -4.33 -9.09
CA LEU A 29 4.80 -2.88 -8.99
C LEU A 29 5.06 -2.50 -7.54
N LYS A 30 6.01 -1.59 -7.35
CA LYS A 30 6.30 -1.01 -6.06
C LYS A 30 5.98 0.48 -6.11
N ILE A 31 5.29 0.98 -5.09
CA ILE A 31 5.16 2.41 -4.90
C ILE A 31 6.51 2.98 -4.45
N THR A 32 7.05 3.94 -5.20
CA THR A 32 8.32 4.60 -4.90
C THR A 32 8.10 5.96 -4.25
N ARG A 33 7.00 6.63 -4.60
CA ARG A 33 6.66 7.94 -4.07
C ARG A 33 5.15 8.10 -3.91
N LEU A 34 4.74 8.69 -2.79
CA LEU A 34 3.36 9.04 -2.49
C LEU A 34 3.32 10.53 -2.11
N CYS A 35 2.44 11.30 -2.77
CA CYS A 35 2.19 12.70 -2.46
C CYS A 35 0.78 12.85 -1.85
N PRO A 36 0.65 13.01 -0.52
CA PRO A 36 -0.66 13.04 0.14
C PRO A 36 -1.57 14.20 -0.28
N ARG A 37 -1.00 15.38 -0.56
CA ARG A 37 -1.79 16.57 -0.93
C ARG A 37 -2.46 16.46 -2.29
N THR A 38 -1.74 15.91 -3.26
CA THR A 38 -2.22 15.78 -4.64
C THR A 38 -2.81 14.40 -4.91
N LEU A 39 -2.73 13.49 -3.93
CA LEU A 39 -3.11 12.08 -4.05
C LEU A 39 -2.51 11.44 -5.30
N SER A 40 -1.23 11.75 -5.55
CA SER A 40 -0.48 11.18 -6.67
C SER A 40 0.51 10.14 -6.19
N VAL A 41 0.66 9.07 -6.98
CA VAL A 41 1.55 7.95 -6.71
C VAL A 41 2.52 7.80 -7.87
N GLU A 42 3.77 7.53 -7.55
CA GLU A 42 4.79 7.13 -8.51
C GLU A 42 5.15 5.66 -8.24
N THR A 43 5.23 4.89 -9.31
CA THR A 43 5.54 3.46 -9.28
C THR A 43 6.95 3.18 -9.82
N SER A 44 7.47 1.99 -9.53
CA SER A 44 8.82 1.57 -9.91
C SER A 44 9.10 1.48 -11.40
N ASP A 45 8.06 1.44 -12.22
CA ASP A 45 8.12 1.51 -13.69
C ASP A 45 8.18 2.96 -14.23
N GLY A 46 8.16 3.95 -13.34
CA GLY A 46 8.18 5.38 -13.68
C GLY A 46 6.82 5.96 -14.03
N CYS A 47 5.74 5.17 -13.94
CA CYS A 47 4.38 5.68 -14.12
C CYS A 47 4.02 6.60 -12.94
N ARG A 48 3.24 7.63 -13.25
CA ARG A 48 2.70 8.56 -12.26
C ARG A 48 1.21 8.75 -12.48
N ASP A 49 0.44 8.33 -11.49
CA ASP A 49 -1.01 8.39 -11.52
C ASP A 49 -1.55 9.26 -10.37
N GLN A 50 -2.79 9.72 -10.54
CA GLN A 50 -3.53 10.50 -9.55
C GLN A 50 -4.84 9.78 -9.22
N PHE A 51 -5.22 9.82 -7.95
CA PHE A 51 -6.37 9.11 -7.42
C PHE A 51 -7.26 10.02 -6.58
N ASP A 52 -8.55 9.70 -6.50
CA ASP A 52 -9.48 10.40 -5.60
C ASP A 52 -9.28 9.98 -4.14
N HIS A 53 -8.90 8.71 -3.92
CA HIS A 53 -8.64 8.12 -2.61
C HIS A 53 -7.50 7.10 -2.70
N ILE A 54 -6.67 7.04 -1.64
CA ILE A 54 -5.57 6.08 -1.53
C ILE A 54 -5.71 5.33 -0.21
N PHE A 55 -5.88 4.01 -0.31
CA PHE A 55 -5.90 3.10 0.83
C PHE A 55 -4.58 2.36 0.92
N TRP A 56 -3.75 2.72 1.90
CA TRP A 56 -2.47 2.04 2.12
C TRP A 56 -2.65 0.81 3.01
N THR A 57 -2.33 -0.36 2.47
CA THR A 57 -2.41 -1.65 3.20
C THR A 57 -1.03 -2.27 3.46
N GLY A 58 0.05 -1.64 2.99
CA GLY A 58 1.42 -2.05 3.29
C GLY A 58 1.84 -1.70 4.71
N SER A 59 3.08 -2.03 5.09
CA SER A 59 3.60 -1.66 6.41
C SER A 59 3.69 -0.14 6.58
N THR A 60 3.59 0.35 7.82
CA THR A 60 3.74 1.77 8.16
C THR A 60 5.14 2.27 7.86
N ARG A 61 6.16 1.43 8.05
CA ARG A 61 7.54 1.74 7.65
C ARG A 61 7.67 1.91 6.13
N ALA A 62 7.03 1.04 5.34
CA ALA A 62 7.03 1.20 3.89
C ALA A 62 6.33 2.51 3.48
N LEU A 63 5.20 2.84 4.12
CA LEU A 63 4.52 4.13 3.91
C LEU A 63 5.45 5.31 4.21
N ALA A 64 6.12 5.31 5.37
CA ALA A 64 7.04 6.36 5.76
C ALA A 64 8.16 6.57 4.73
N SER A 65 8.66 5.49 4.14
CA SER A 65 9.74 5.55 3.15
C SER A 65 9.35 6.17 1.81
N VAL A 66 8.07 6.08 1.43
CA VAL A 66 7.56 6.59 0.14
C VAL A 66 6.87 7.94 0.25
N LEU A 67 6.51 8.37 1.46
CA LEU A 67 5.88 9.67 1.69
C LEU A 67 6.81 10.81 1.29
N SER A 68 6.33 11.62 0.35
CA SER A 68 7.04 12.82 -0.10
C SER A 68 7.01 13.88 0.98
N PRO A 69 8.17 14.44 1.38
CA PRO A 69 8.21 15.52 2.34
C PRO A 69 7.75 16.82 1.68
N THR A 70 6.45 17.08 1.70
CA THR A 70 5.87 18.30 1.12
C THR A 70 5.71 19.43 2.13
N ASP A 71 5.59 19.10 3.42
CA ASP A 71 5.40 20.07 4.50
C ASP A 71 5.69 19.43 5.87
N ASP A 72 5.70 20.26 6.91
CA ASP A 72 6.01 19.86 8.29
C ASP A 72 5.02 18.83 8.85
N VAL A 73 3.76 18.84 8.40
CA VAL A 73 2.74 17.87 8.84
C VAL A 73 3.07 16.49 8.27
N VAL A 74 3.40 16.41 6.98
CA VAL A 74 3.80 15.15 6.33
C VAL A 74 5.11 14.62 6.92
N GLN A 75 6.06 15.50 7.27
CA GLN A 75 7.29 15.12 7.96
C GLN A 75 7.05 14.57 9.36
N SER A 76 6.14 15.18 10.12
CA SER A 76 5.74 14.71 11.45
C SER A 76 5.03 13.35 11.38
N LEU A 77 4.14 13.18 10.40
CA LEU A 77 3.48 11.90 10.13
C LEU A 77 4.51 10.81 9.78
N ARG A 78 5.42 11.09 8.84
CA ARG A 78 6.49 10.17 8.46
C ARG A 78 7.33 9.74 9.66
N SER A 79 7.73 10.69 10.50
CA SER A 79 8.49 10.42 11.73
C SER A 79 7.71 9.55 12.72
N SER A 80 6.39 9.76 12.82
CA SER A 80 5.53 8.95 13.69
C SER A 80 5.40 7.52 13.18
N LEU A 81 5.26 7.34 11.87
CA LEU A 81 5.18 6.02 11.22
C LEU A 81 6.48 5.23 11.34
N ASP A 82 7.64 5.89 11.26
CA ASP A 82 8.96 5.26 11.41
C ASP A 82 9.22 4.72 12.83
N ARG A 83 8.55 5.29 13.83
CA ARG A 83 8.67 4.88 15.24
C ARG A 83 7.77 3.71 15.63
N VAL A 84 6.87 3.28 14.73
CA VAL A 84 6.01 2.12 15.00
C VAL A 84 6.87 0.87 15.10
N HIS A 85 6.86 0.26 16.29
CA HIS A 85 7.61 -0.97 16.56
C HIS A 85 6.82 -2.17 16.06
N TYR A 86 7.48 -3.04 15.29
CA TYR A 86 6.94 -4.34 14.89
C TYR A 86 7.55 -5.39 15.82
N ALA A 87 6.71 -6.11 16.55
CA ALA A 87 7.11 -7.21 17.44
C ALA A 87 7.27 -8.52 16.65
#